data_AF-A0A367IU32-F1
#
_entry.id   AF-A0A367IU32-F1
#
_cell.length_a   1.000
_cell.length_b   1.000
_cell.length_c   1.000
_cell.angle_alpha   90.00
_cell.angle_beta   90.00
_cell.angle_gamma   90.00
#
_symmetry.space_group_name_H-M   'P 1'
#
loop_
_entity.id
_entity.type
_entity.pdbx_description
1 polymer ?
#
loop_
_entity_poly.entity_id
_entity_poly.type
_entity_poly.pdbx_seq_one_letter_code
_entity_poly.pdbx_strand_id
1 'polypeptide(L)'
;VLVNHIREKLPELRTKLSTLIGQTQHELSQYGEPAFSGSDHQSSLILKLLTLFSTEFVSSIDGTSSEISTKELSGGARIYFIFRTVFKNALDDIHPCANLTNNDIRTAMRNSTGPRGSLFVPELAFDLLVRPQIKMLEAPSLQCVQLAYEELTTICQTCGSKEITRFPKFHTRLIEAVSDLLQERLEPTLAYVESLVSIECSYINTNHPEFPSAAEALKELDKRYKEQETMERKKMARQYLNNEIIQNKSGRSMSITSTTSNISPFSHSPKNSRANQFLGNHKSTFQEQEEHNDDDQMSTTTMSDYENDFSTKSTEREEKEVELIRYLITSYFKIMRKSIQDLVPKAIMHFLVNYTKESVQNRLVSSLYRENLFEDLLKEDPTISSKREECKTILGVYRLAFNLVNEAL
;
A
#
# COMPACT_ATOMS: atom_id res chain seq x y z
N VAL A 1 -7.43 -65.62 -51.71
CA VAL A 1 -7.02 -64.20 -51.77
C VAL A 1 -7.63 -63.39 -50.62
N LEU A 2 -8.97 -63.33 -50.49
CA LEU A 2 -9.63 -62.53 -49.43
C LEU A 2 -9.29 -62.96 -47.99
N VAL A 3 -9.30 -64.26 -47.70
CA VAL A 3 -9.00 -64.79 -46.35
C VAL A 3 -7.56 -64.49 -45.90
N ASN A 4 -6.59 -64.58 -46.82
CA ASN A 4 -5.19 -64.24 -46.51
C ASN A 4 -5.02 -62.75 -46.23
N HIS A 5 -5.71 -61.90 -47.00
CA HIS A 5 -5.69 -60.46 -46.76
C HIS A 5 -6.32 -60.08 -45.41
N ILE A 6 -7.41 -60.73 -45.01
CA ILE A 6 -8.01 -60.55 -43.68
C ILE A 6 -7.02 -60.95 -42.58
N ARG A 7 -6.37 -62.12 -42.72
CA ARG A 7 -5.42 -62.63 -41.73
C ARG A 7 -4.17 -61.74 -41.56
N GLU A 8 -3.68 -61.15 -42.65
CA GLU A 8 -2.57 -60.19 -42.61
C GLU A 8 -2.94 -58.88 -41.90
N LYS A 9 -4.21 -58.45 -41.96
CA LYS A 9 -4.68 -57.18 -41.42
C LYS A 9 -5.19 -57.23 -39.98
N LEU A 10 -5.57 -58.41 -39.48
CA LEU A 10 -6.04 -58.59 -38.09
C LEU A 10 -5.03 -58.15 -37.01
N PRO A 11 -3.71 -58.44 -37.10
CA PRO A 11 -2.73 -57.99 -36.10
C PRO A 11 -2.59 -56.46 -36.03
N GLU A 12 -2.67 -55.79 -37.18
CA GLU A 12 -2.65 -54.32 -37.27
C GLU A 12 -3.89 -53.71 -36.59
N LEU A 13 -5.07 -54.28 -36.87
CA LEU A 13 -6.33 -53.87 -36.25
C LEU A 13 -6.32 -54.09 -34.73
N ARG A 14 -5.81 -55.23 -34.26
CA ARG A 14 -5.66 -55.53 -32.83
C ARG A 14 -4.81 -54.47 -32.11
N THR A 15 -3.66 -54.13 -32.70
CA THR A 15 -2.75 -53.12 -32.12
C THR A 15 -3.42 -51.76 -32.04
N LYS A 16 -4.12 -51.36 -33.12
CA LYS A 16 -4.87 -50.10 -33.17
C LYS A 16 -5.99 -50.05 -32.13
N LEU A 17 -6.76 -51.13 -31.97
CA LEU A 17 -7.79 -51.24 -30.93
C LEU A 17 -7.20 -51.15 -29.53
N SER A 18 -6.06 -51.79 -29.28
CA SER A 18 -5.37 -51.72 -27.99
C SER A 18 -4.97 -50.28 -27.63
N THR A 19 -4.45 -49.52 -28.60
CA THR A 19 -4.13 -48.10 -28.43
C THR A 19 -5.37 -47.25 -28.19
N LEU A 20 -6.44 -47.46 -28.97
CA LEU A 20 -7.71 -46.74 -28.80
C LEU A 20 -8.37 -47.00 -27.45
N ILE A 21 -8.31 -48.25 -26.96
CA ILE A 21 -8.75 -48.62 -25.60
C ILE A 21 -7.95 -47.82 -24.57
N GLY A 22 -6.62 -47.80 -24.67
CA GLY A 22 -5.76 -47.06 -23.75
C GLY A 22 -6.07 -45.55 -23.72
N GLN A 23 -6.23 -44.92 -24.90
CA GLN A 23 -6.58 -43.50 -25.02
C GLN A 23 -7.96 -43.20 -24.44
N THR A 24 -8.98 -43.98 -24.81
CA THR A 24 -10.36 -43.79 -24.32
C THR A 24 -10.45 -44.04 -22.82
N GLN A 25 -9.66 -44.98 -22.29
CA GLN A 25 -9.61 -45.27 -20.85
C GLN A 25 -8.89 -44.16 -20.07
N HIS A 26 -7.84 -43.55 -20.64
CA HIS A 26 -7.23 -42.35 -20.09
C HIS A 26 -8.21 -41.17 -20.10
N GLU A 27 -8.92 -40.93 -21.21
CA GLU A 27 -9.93 -39.87 -21.29
C GLU A 27 -11.07 -40.10 -20.27
N LEU A 28 -11.57 -41.33 -20.16
CA LEU A 28 -12.59 -41.69 -19.19
C LEU A 28 -12.15 -41.41 -17.75
N SER A 29 -10.86 -41.63 -17.44
CA SER A 29 -10.30 -41.34 -16.11
C SER A 29 -10.30 -39.83 -15.79
N GLN A 30 -10.23 -38.96 -16.80
CA GLN A 30 -10.26 -37.50 -16.62
C GLN A 30 -11.65 -36.97 -16.22
N TYR A 31 -12.72 -37.70 -16.55
CA TYR A 31 -14.09 -37.37 -16.14
C TYR A 31 -14.46 -37.90 -14.74
N GLY A 32 -13.49 -38.52 -14.06
CA GLY A 32 -13.58 -39.03 -12.68
C GLY A 32 -14.09 -40.47 -12.56
N GLU A 33 -13.73 -41.13 -11.45
CA GLU A 33 -14.00 -42.54 -11.26
C GLU A 33 -15.48 -42.87 -10.96
N PRO A 34 -16.00 -44.00 -11.47
CA PRO A 34 -17.30 -44.54 -11.09
C PRO A 34 -17.30 -45.23 -9.73
N ALA A 35 -16.14 -45.44 -9.08
CA ALA A 35 -16.03 -46.11 -7.79
C ALA A 35 -16.85 -45.44 -6.67
N PHE A 36 -17.23 -44.17 -6.85
CA PHE A 36 -18.03 -43.40 -5.88
C PHE A 36 -19.46 -43.11 -6.36
N SER A 37 -19.97 -43.80 -7.40
CA SER A 37 -21.31 -43.54 -7.96
C SER A 37 -22.47 -44.22 -7.23
N GLY A 38 -22.22 -44.83 -6.05
CA GLY A 38 -23.24 -45.45 -5.21
C GLY A 38 -23.57 -44.59 -3.98
N SER A 39 -24.79 -44.73 -3.43
CA SER A 39 -25.23 -44.06 -2.20
C SER A 39 -24.25 -44.24 -1.04
N ASP A 40 -23.66 -45.43 -0.95
CA ASP A 40 -22.82 -45.85 0.18
C ASP A 40 -21.44 -45.19 0.21
N HIS A 41 -21.06 -44.46 -0.85
CA HIS A 41 -19.74 -43.82 -0.98
C HIS A 41 -19.80 -42.28 -1.09
N GLN A 42 -21.00 -41.69 -1.08
CA GLN A 42 -21.18 -40.25 -1.20
C GLN A 42 -20.53 -39.47 -0.05
N SER A 43 -20.64 -39.98 1.17
CA SER A 43 -20.05 -39.38 2.38
C SER A 43 -18.53 -39.29 2.27
N SER A 44 -17.87 -40.39 1.90
CA SER A 44 -16.41 -40.43 1.71
C SER A 44 -15.96 -39.52 0.57
N LEU A 45 -16.72 -39.45 -0.52
CA LEU A 45 -16.42 -38.55 -1.64
C LEU A 45 -16.51 -37.07 -1.22
N ILE A 46 -17.59 -36.67 -0.54
CA ILE A 46 -17.74 -35.29 -0.03
C ILE A 46 -16.55 -34.95 0.86
N LEU A 47 -16.20 -35.80 1.81
CA LEU A 47 -15.09 -35.54 2.73
C LEU A 47 -13.75 -35.40 2.01
N LYS A 48 -13.50 -36.26 1.00
CA LYS A 48 -12.32 -36.15 0.13
C LYS A 48 -12.29 -34.79 -0.58
N LEU A 49 -13.40 -34.38 -1.20
CA LEU A 49 -13.48 -33.14 -1.95
C LEU A 49 -13.37 -31.88 -1.06
N LEU A 50 -13.95 -31.91 0.14
CA LEU A 50 -13.80 -30.83 1.14
C LEU A 50 -12.32 -30.67 1.53
N THR A 51 -11.65 -31.78 1.84
CA THR A 51 -10.24 -31.80 2.22
C THR A 51 -9.34 -31.33 1.07
N LEU A 52 -9.67 -31.74 -0.16
CA LEU A 52 -8.97 -31.30 -1.37
C LEU A 52 -9.06 -29.78 -1.53
N PHE A 53 -10.27 -29.22 -1.48
CA PHE A 53 -10.47 -27.77 -1.58
C PHE A 53 -9.75 -27.00 -0.48
N SER A 54 -9.88 -27.43 0.78
CA SER A 54 -9.20 -26.80 1.92
C SER A 54 -7.69 -26.79 1.73
N THR A 55 -7.11 -27.90 1.26
CA THR A 55 -5.66 -28.02 1.04
C THR A 55 -5.21 -27.12 -0.11
N GLU A 56 -5.98 -27.07 -1.20
CA GLU A 56 -5.70 -26.22 -2.37
C GLU A 56 -5.75 -24.73 -1.98
N PHE A 57 -6.77 -24.32 -1.22
CA PHE A 57 -6.91 -22.95 -0.71
C PHE A 57 -5.72 -22.55 0.18
N VAL A 58 -5.37 -23.40 1.15
CA VAL A 58 -4.22 -23.16 2.03
C VAL A 58 -2.90 -23.13 1.25
N SER A 59 -2.71 -24.04 0.29
CA SER A 59 -1.48 -24.09 -0.52
C SER A 59 -1.34 -22.87 -1.43
N SER A 60 -2.44 -22.31 -1.92
CA SER A 60 -2.45 -21.07 -2.70
C SER A 60 -2.01 -19.86 -1.86
N ILE A 61 -2.46 -19.80 -0.59
CA ILE A 61 -2.01 -18.79 0.36
C ILE A 61 -0.53 -19.00 0.72
N ASP A 62 -0.10 -20.24 0.94
CA ASP A 62 1.29 -20.53 1.33
C ASP A 62 2.28 -20.49 0.15
N GLY A 63 1.79 -20.41 -1.08
CA GLY A 63 2.63 -20.45 -2.29
C GLY A 63 3.24 -21.83 -2.57
N THR A 64 2.60 -22.89 -2.05
CA THR A 64 3.03 -24.30 -2.22
C THR A 64 2.14 -25.08 -3.19
N SER A 65 1.24 -24.39 -3.91
CA SER A 65 0.41 -24.98 -4.95
C SER A 65 1.23 -25.69 -6.03
N SER A 66 0.71 -26.81 -6.55
CA SER A 66 1.33 -27.55 -7.65
C SER A 66 1.29 -26.80 -8.99
N GLU A 67 0.26 -25.98 -9.19
CA GLU A 67 0.09 -25.15 -10.38
C GLU A 67 0.26 -23.67 -10.01
N ILE A 68 1.48 -23.15 -10.16
CA ILE A 68 1.81 -21.75 -9.87
C ILE A 68 1.75 -20.93 -11.17
N SER A 69 0.93 -19.88 -11.21
CA SER A 69 0.86 -18.94 -12.33
C SER A 69 2.20 -18.22 -12.50
N THR A 70 2.75 -18.22 -13.71
CA THR A 70 3.98 -17.50 -14.07
C THR A 70 3.71 -16.12 -14.69
N LYS A 71 2.44 -15.78 -14.91
CA LYS A 71 2.05 -14.56 -15.62
C LYS A 71 1.71 -13.40 -14.69
N GLU A 72 1.15 -13.70 -13.53
CA GLU A 72 0.67 -12.70 -12.58
C GLU A 72 0.97 -13.08 -11.14
N LEU A 73 1.14 -12.06 -10.30
CA LEU A 73 1.36 -12.24 -8.88
C LEU A 73 0.01 -12.53 -8.20
N SER A 74 -0.10 -13.68 -7.55
CA SER A 74 -1.33 -14.17 -6.92
C SER A 74 -1.03 -14.81 -5.56
N GLY A 75 -2.07 -15.10 -4.78
CA GLY A 75 -1.95 -15.90 -3.57
C GLY A 75 -1.27 -15.12 -2.43
N GLY A 76 -0.52 -15.84 -1.58
CA GLY A 76 0.24 -15.22 -0.50
C GLY A 76 1.30 -14.22 -0.97
N ALA A 77 1.85 -14.42 -2.17
CA ALA A 77 2.85 -13.50 -2.72
C ALA A 77 2.24 -12.13 -3.06
N ARG A 78 0.96 -12.11 -3.47
CA ARG A 78 0.21 -10.88 -3.73
C ARG A 78 -0.15 -10.15 -2.43
N ILE A 79 -0.55 -10.89 -1.38
CA ILE A 79 -0.73 -10.36 -0.03
C ILE A 79 0.56 -9.72 0.49
N TYR A 80 1.70 -10.41 0.34
CA TYR A 80 3.01 -9.86 0.72
C TYR A 80 3.35 -8.56 -0.02
N PHE A 81 3.04 -8.50 -1.32
CA PHE A 81 3.22 -7.27 -2.11
C PHE A 81 2.33 -6.12 -1.63
N ILE A 82 1.08 -6.41 -1.24
CA ILE A 82 0.18 -5.41 -0.64
C ILE A 82 0.83 -4.82 0.60
N PHE A 83 1.34 -5.64 1.52
CA PHE A 83 1.98 -5.15 2.75
C PHE A 83 3.27 -4.38 2.49
N ARG A 84 4.16 -4.93 1.66
CA ARG A 84 5.52 -4.40 1.49
C ARG A 84 5.57 -3.18 0.59
N THR A 85 4.72 -3.12 -0.44
CA THR A 85 4.78 -2.11 -1.49
C THR A 85 3.60 -1.17 -1.40
N VAL A 86 2.38 -1.69 -1.52
CA VAL A 86 1.17 -0.84 -1.64
C VAL A 86 0.93 -0.07 -0.35
N PHE A 87 0.85 -0.78 0.78
CA PHE A 87 0.60 -0.18 2.08
C PHE A 87 1.73 0.75 2.51
N LYS A 88 2.98 0.30 2.37
CA LYS A 88 4.15 1.14 2.67
C LYS A 88 4.11 2.46 1.90
N ASN A 89 3.90 2.41 0.59
CA ASN A 89 3.85 3.63 -0.23
C ASN A 89 2.70 4.54 0.19
N ALA A 90 1.51 3.97 0.48
CA ALA A 90 0.37 4.73 0.97
C ALA A 90 0.66 5.46 2.30
N LEU A 91 1.45 4.85 3.21
CA LEU A 91 1.89 5.49 4.45
C LEU A 91 2.97 6.56 4.21
N ASP A 92 3.88 6.32 3.27
CA ASP A 92 4.99 7.22 2.96
C ASP A 92 4.52 8.50 2.24
N ASP A 93 3.44 8.41 1.46
CA ASP A 93 2.78 9.55 0.79
C ASP A 93 2.11 10.52 1.77
N ILE A 94 1.86 10.09 3.02
CA ILE A 94 1.30 10.96 4.05
C ILE A 94 2.39 11.84 4.66
N HIS A 95 2.35 13.13 4.32
CA HIS A 95 3.24 14.13 4.90
C HIS A 95 2.81 14.52 6.33
N PRO A 96 3.69 14.44 7.35
CA PRO A 96 3.34 14.63 8.77
C PRO A 96 2.78 15.99 9.18
N CYS A 97 2.93 17.01 8.33
CA CYS A 97 2.49 18.37 8.63
C CYS A 97 1.86 19.06 7.41
N ALA A 98 1.39 18.31 6.41
CA ALA A 98 0.85 18.88 5.17
C ALA A 98 -0.40 19.74 5.40
N ASN A 99 -1.21 19.40 6.40
CA ASN A 99 -2.41 20.14 6.81
C ASN A 99 -2.16 21.10 7.99
N LEU A 100 -0.89 21.37 8.35
CA LEU A 100 -0.53 22.26 9.46
C LEU A 100 0.23 23.48 8.95
N THR A 101 -0.46 24.61 8.84
CA THR A 101 0.19 25.89 8.51
C THR A 101 0.96 26.42 9.72
N ASN A 102 1.91 27.33 9.49
CA ASN A 102 2.60 28.00 10.60
C ASN A 102 1.63 28.79 11.49
N ASN A 103 0.55 29.33 10.92
CA ASN A 103 -0.48 30.02 11.68
C ASN A 103 -1.25 29.07 12.60
N ASP A 104 -1.59 27.87 12.14
CA ASP A 104 -2.28 26.87 12.98
C ASP A 104 -1.44 26.48 14.19
N ILE A 105 -0.13 26.27 13.98
CA ILE A 105 0.81 25.96 15.05
C ILE A 105 0.93 27.12 16.04
N ARG A 106 1.06 28.37 15.56
CA ARG A 106 1.09 29.56 16.44
C ARG A 106 -0.19 29.70 17.25
N THR A 107 -1.33 29.52 16.61
CA THR A 107 -2.65 29.59 17.26
C THR A 107 -2.77 28.50 18.33
N ALA A 108 -2.37 27.26 18.03
CA ALA A 108 -2.37 26.17 19.00
C ALA A 108 -1.45 26.45 20.19
N MET A 109 -0.26 27.02 19.97
CA MET A 109 0.65 27.41 21.06
C MET A 109 0.08 28.52 21.94
N ARG A 110 -0.48 29.59 21.34
CA ARG A 110 -1.10 30.70 22.06
C ARG A 110 -2.30 30.21 22.89
N ASN A 111 -3.17 29.41 22.28
CA ASN A 111 -4.33 28.83 22.95
C ASN A 111 -3.94 27.86 24.07
N SER A 112 -2.88 27.07 23.89
CA SER A 112 -2.38 26.15 24.92
C SER A 112 -1.69 26.85 26.08
N THR A 113 -1.16 28.07 25.87
CA THR A 113 -0.59 28.90 26.93
C THR A 113 -1.68 29.61 27.74
N GLY A 114 -2.78 30.00 27.07
CA GLY A 114 -3.89 30.71 27.69
C GLY A 114 -3.58 32.18 28.00
N PRO A 115 -4.05 32.75 29.12
CA PRO A 115 -4.04 34.20 29.36
C PRO A 115 -2.68 34.78 29.79
N ARG A 116 -1.63 33.96 29.93
CA ARG A 116 -0.30 34.37 30.39
C ARG A 116 0.72 34.23 29.26
N GLY A 117 1.83 34.99 29.33
CA GLY A 117 2.98 34.76 28.45
C GLY A 117 3.71 33.47 28.84
N SER A 118 4.22 32.73 27.85
CA SER A 118 5.01 31.52 28.10
C SER A 118 6.51 31.80 28.10
N LEU A 119 7.24 31.11 28.99
CA LEU A 119 8.70 31.06 28.94
C LEU A 119 9.23 29.91 28.08
N PHE A 120 8.42 28.87 27.85
CA PHE A 120 8.78 27.67 27.11
C PHE A 120 7.68 27.30 26.11
N VAL A 121 7.99 26.45 25.13
CA VAL A 121 6.98 25.93 24.20
C VAL A 121 6.00 25.02 24.97
N PRO A 122 4.68 25.26 24.91
CA PRO A 122 3.72 24.43 25.63
C PRO A 122 3.67 23.00 25.08
N GLU A 123 3.89 22.00 25.93
CA GLU A 123 3.80 20.58 25.56
C GLU A 123 2.42 20.20 25.03
N LEU A 124 1.37 20.81 25.59
CA LEU A 124 -0.02 20.60 25.17
C LEU A 124 -0.24 20.98 23.70
N ALA A 125 0.47 21.98 23.17
CA ALA A 125 0.35 22.37 21.77
C ALA A 125 0.85 21.26 20.84
N PHE A 126 1.98 20.62 21.19
CA PHE A 126 2.48 19.46 20.48
C PHE A 126 1.49 18.30 20.53
N ASP A 127 0.97 17.98 21.72
CA ASP A 127 0.05 16.86 21.93
C ASP A 127 -1.26 17.02 21.11
N LEU A 128 -1.84 18.23 21.12
CA LEU A 128 -3.04 18.54 20.35
C LEU A 128 -2.81 18.43 18.83
N LEU A 129 -1.62 18.82 18.35
CA LEU A 129 -1.32 18.84 16.93
C LEU A 129 -0.89 17.48 16.38
N VAL A 130 -0.22 16.64 17.18
CA VAL A 130 0.31 15.36 16.70
C VAL A 130 -0.78 14.29 16.54
N ARG A 131 -1.80 14.27 17.41
CA ARG A 131 -2.87 13.25 17.37
C ARG A 131 -3.66 13.24 16.05
N PRO A 132 -4.12 14.37 15.50
CA PRO A 132 -4.77 14.39 14.19
C PRO A 132 -3.87 13.86 13.08
N GLN A 133 -2.55 14.08 13.16
CA GLN A 133 -1.62 13.55 12.17
C GLN A 133 -1.58 12.03 12.24
N ILE A 134 -1.38 11.45 13.43
CA ILE A 134 -1.34 9.99 13.62
C ILE A 134 -2.65 9.34 13.13
N LYS A 135 -3.80 9.97 13.37
CA LYS A 135 -5.11 9.48 12.91
C LYS A 135 -5.21 9.37 11.38
N MET A 136 -4.44 10.14 10.61
CA MET A 136 -4.39 10.00 9.15
C MET A 136 -3.84 8.63 8.68
N LEU A 137 -3.12 7.90 9.54
CA LEU A 137 -2.61 6.56 9.23
C LEU A 137 -3.72 5.49 9.25
N GLU A 138 -4.91 5.80 9.77
CA GLU A 138 -6.03 4.84 9.87
C GLU A 138 -6.57 4.44 8.50
N ALA A 139 -6.96 5.41 7.67
CA ALA A 139 -7.55 5.15 6.36
C ALA A 139 -6.71 4.21 5.47
N PRO A 140 -5.39 4.43 5.25
CA PRO A 140 -4.57 3.48 4.48
C PRO A 140 -4.41 2.13 5.18
N SER A 141 -4.50 2.07 6.52
CA SER A 141 -4.43 0.81 7.27
C SER A 141 -5.69 -0.03 7.07
N LEU A 142 -6.87 0.59 7.10
CA LEU A 142 -8.14 -0.10 6.80
C LEU A 142 -8.20 -0.54 5.34
N GLN A 143 -7.72 0.29 4.41
CA GLN A 143 -7.61 -0.09 3.00
C GLN A 143 -6.68 -1.30 2.81
N CYS A 144 -5.59 -1.41 3.58
CA CYS A 144 -4.70 -2.57 3.55
C CYS A 144 -5.42 -3.86 3.95
N VAL A 145 -6.27 -3.81 4.98
CA VAL A 145 -7.12 -4.95 5.40
C VAL A 145 -8.05 -5.36 4.25
N GLN A 146 -8.72 -4.39 3.63
CA GLN A 146 -9.67 -4.63 2.54
C GLN A 146 -8.98 -5.28 1.32
N LEU A 147 -7.80 -4.78 0.92
CA LEU A 147 -7.04 -5.36 -0.19
C LEU A 147 -6.61 -6.81 0.08
N ALA A 148 -6.23 -7.13 1.33
CA ALA A 148 -5.89 -8.50 1.71
C ALA A 148 -7.13 -9.43 1.70
N TYR A 149 -8.29 -8.93 2.15
CA TYR A 149 -9.56 -9.64 2.06
C TYR A 149 -9.99 -9.92 0.61
N GLU A 150 -9.84 -8.93 -0.28
CA GLU A 150 -10.13 -9.08 -1.72
C GLU A 150 -9.25 -10.14 -2.38
N GLU A 151 -7.96 -10.18 -2.03
CA GLU A 151 -7.05 -11.22 -2.52
C GLU A 151 -7.46 -12.61 -2.01
N LEU A 152 -7.80 -12.76 -0.72
CA LEU A 152 -8.28 -14.04 -0.18
C LEU A 152 -9.59 -14.50 -0.86
N THR A 153 -10.48 -13.56 -1.16
CA THR A 153 -11.72 -13.83 -1.91
C THR A 153 -11.41 -14.31 -3.33
N THR A 154 -10.44 -13.67 -3.99
CA THR A 154 -9.97 -14.05 -5.34
C THR A 154 -9.37 -15.45 -5.33
N ILE A 155 -8.55 -15.78 -4.31
CA ILE A 155 -8.00 -17.13 -4.12
C ILE A 155 -9.14 -18.14 -3.98
N CYS A 156 -10.13 -17.86 -3.13
CA CYS A 156 -11.28 -18.74 -2.91
C CYS A 156 -12.06 -19.03 -4.21
N GLN A 157 -12.25 -18.01 -5.05
CA GLN A 157 -12.98 -18.16 -6.33
C GLN A 157 -12.18 -18.92 -7.38
N THR A 158 -10.85 -18.81 -7.33
CA THR A 158 -9.94 -19.49 -8.27
C THR A 158 -9.69 -20.95 -7.88
N CYS A 159 -9.83 -21.28 -6.60
CA CYS A 159 -9.74 -22.66 -6.12
C CYS A 159 -10.85 -23.54 -6.70
N GLY A 160 -10.47 -24.75 -7.12
CA GLY A 160 -11.40 -25.71 -7.69
C GLY A 160 -10.75 -26.54 -8.78
N SER A 161 -10.06 -27.61 -8.36
CA SER A 161 -9.59 -28.64 -9.29
C SER A 161 -10.70 -29.18 -10.22
N LYS A 162 -10.30 -29.86 -11.30
CA LYS A 162 -11.21 -30.56 -12.23
C LYS A 162 -12.15 -31.55 -11.52
N GLU A 163 -11.71 -32.12 -10.39
CA GLU A 163 -12.55 -33.02 -9.58
C GLU A 163 -13.71 -32.29 -8.90
N ILE A 164 -13.49 -31.05 -8.46
CA ILE A 164 -14.50 -30.24 -7.75
C ILE A 164 -15.45 -29.58 -8.76
N THR A 165 -14.91 -29.03 -9.85
CA THR A 165 -15.70 -28.37 -10.90
C THR A 165 -16.63 -29.32 -11.67
N ARG A 166 -16.42 -30.65 -11.55
CA ARG A 166 -17.38 -31.68 -11.99
C ARG A 166 -18.76 -31.54 -11.32
N PHE A 167 -18.80 -30.98 -10.11
CA PHE A 167 -20.01 -30.80 -9.30
C PHE A 167 -20.26 -29.29 -9.08
N PRO A 168 -20.88 -28.59 -10.04
CA PRO A 168 -20.99 -27.13 -9.99
C PRO A 168 -21.69 -26.61 -8.73
N LYS A 169 -22.77 -27.29 -8.30
CA LYS A 169 -23.48 -26.94 -7.07
C LYS A 169 -22.60 -27.05 -5.84
N PHE A 170 -21.81 -28.11 -5.74
CA PHE A 170 -20.87 -28.30 -4.64
C PHE A 170 -19.79 -27.20 -4.65
N HIS A 171 -19.23 -26.88 -5.83
CA HIS A 171 -18.26 -25.79 -5.98
C HIS A 171 -18.82 -24.43 -5.55
N THR A 172 -20.02 -24.07 -5.97
CA THR A 172 -20.68 -22.84 -5.51
C THR A 172 -20.84 -22.81 -4.00
N ARG A 173 -21.31 -23.92 -3.39
CA ARG A 173 -21.49 -24.01 -1.94
C ARG A 173 -20.18 -23.98 -1.15
N LEU A 174 -19.07 -24.48 -1.72
CA LEU A 174 -17.73 -24.32 -1.14
C LEU A 174 -17.34 -22.84 -1.09
N ILE A 175 -17.46 -22.15 -2.23
CA ILE A 175 -17.11 -20.72 -2.33
C ILE A 175 -17.95 -19.89 -1.37
N GLU A 176 -19.27 -20.11 -1.31
CA GLU A 176 -20.17 -19.43 -0.38
C GLU A 176 -19.72 -19.64 1.08
N ALA A 177 -19.49 -20.89 1.50
CA ALA A 177 -19.13 -21.20 2.87
C ALA A 177 -17.81 -20.56 3.33
N VAL A 178 -16.83 -20.45 2.43
CA VAL A 178 -15.54 -19.79 2.72
C VAL A 178 -15.64 -18.27 2.59
N SER A 179 -16.46 -17.76 1.67
CA SER A 179 -16.72 -16.32 1.56
C SER A 179 -17.40 -15.79 2.83
N ASP A 180 -18.37 -16.53 3.37
CA ASP A 180 -19.00 -16.21 4.65
C ASP A 180 -17.96 -16.19 5.79
N LEU A 181 -17.07 -17.17 5.84
CA LEU A 181 -15.98 -17.22 6.84
C LEU A 181 -15.06 -16.01 6.74
N LEU A 182 -14.68 -15.62 5.52
CA LEU A 182 -13.85 -14.43 5.29
C LEU A 182 -14.59 -13.16 5.75
N GLN A 183 -15.88 -13.04 5.42
CA GLN A 183 -16.71 -11.89 5.78
C GLN A 183 -16.90 -11.78 7.31
N GLU A 184 -17.14 -12.91 7.99
CA GLU A 184 -17.21 -13.00 9.46
C GLU A 184 -15.91 -12.51 10.14
N ARG A 185 -14.77 -12.60 9.45
CA ARG A 185 -13.44 -12.21 9.96
C ARG A 185 -12.97 -10.83 9.53
N LEU A 186 -13.61 -10.22 8.53
CA LEU A 186 -13.28 -8.89 8.06
C LEU A 186 -13.50 -7.83 9.15
N GLU A 187 -14.70 -7.78 9.72
CA GLU A 187 -15.09 -6.78 10.73
C GLU A 187 -14.20 -6.82 11.99
N PRO A 188 -13.95 -7.99 12.64
CA PRO A 188 -13.01 -8.06 13.76
C PRO A 188 -11.60 -7.57 13.43
N THR A 189 -11.15 -7.77 12.19
CA THR A 189 -9.82 -7.34 11.75
C THR A 189 -9.76 -5.82 11.57
N LEU A 190 -10.79 -5.23 10.93
CA LEU A 190 -10.94 -3.79 10.80
C LEU A 190 -11.00 -3.11 12.17
N ALA A 191 -11.90 -3.57 13.06
CA ALA A 191 -12.05 -3.00 14.39
C ALA A 191 -10.76 -3.08 15.24
N TYR A 192 -9.97 -4.15 15.09
CA TYR A 192 -8.68 -4.26 15.75
C TYR A 192 -7.67 -3.24 15.21
N VAL A 193 -7.61 -3.05 13.89
CA VAL A 193 -6.72 -2.06 13.26
C VAL A 193 -7.11 -0.63 13.63
N GLU A 194 -8.41 -0.31 13.68
CA GLU A 194 -8.92 0.97 14.20
C GLU A 194 -8.49 1.20 15.65
N SER A 195 -8.66 0.17 16.48
CA SER A 195 -8.24 0.20 17.89
C SER A 195 -6.74 0.42 18.03
N LEU A 196 -5.94 -0.20 17.16
CA LEU A 196 -4.49 -0.07 17.15
C LEU A 196 -4.06 1.38 16.91
N VAL A 197 -4.65 2.05 15.91
CA VAL A 197 -4.37 3.48 15.67
C VAL A 197 -4.93 4.35 16.80
N SER A 198 -6.10 4.00 17.35
CA SER A 198 -6.68 4.71 18.49
C SER A 198 -5.80 4.63 19.75
N ILE A 199 -5.13 3.51 19.99
CA ILE A 199 -4.20 3.33 21.11
C ILE A 199 -3.00 4.28 20.95
N GLU A 200 -2.39 4.32 19.77
CA GLU A 200 -1.27 5.24 19.48
C GLU A 200 -1.68 6.72 19.60
N CYS A 201 -2.94 7.04 19.28
CA CYS A 201 -3.51 8.37 19.47
C CYS A 201 -3.88 8.68 20.92
N SER A 202 -3.99 7.68 21.82
CA SER A 202 -4.48 7.88 23.19
C SER A 202 -3.39 8.39 24.14
N TYR A 203 -2.15 7.93 23.94
CA TYR A 203 -1.00 8.30 24.76
C TYR A 203 0.23 8.59 23.89
N ILE A 204 0.79 9.80 24.07
CA ILE A 204 1.99 10.23 23.36
C ILE A 204 3.21 9.99 24.25
N ASN A 205 4.05 9.03 23.85
CA ASN A 205 5.23 8.65 24.61
C ASN A 205 6.45 9.51 24.25
N THR A 206 6.61 10.63 24.94
CA THR A 206 7.78 11.53 24.77
C THR A 206 9.10 10.94 25.28
N ASN A 207 9.08 9.79 25.96
CA ASN A 207 10.28 9.08 26.42
C ASN A 207 10.74 7.98 25.43
N HIS A 208 10.17 7.92 24.23
CA HIS A 208 10.54 6.92 23.23
C HIS A 208 12.03 7.07 22.83
N PRO A 209 12.82 5.98 22.74
CA PRO A 209 14.26 6.06 22.47
C PRO A 209 14.65 6.75 21.15
N GLU A 210 13.82 6.61 20.11
CA GLU A 210 14.03 7.30 18.82
C GLU A 210 13.48 8.74 18.79
N PHE A 211 12.77 9.19 19.83
CA PHE A 211 12.19 10.52 19.88
C PHE A 211 13.17 11.52 20.51
N PRO A 212 13.53 12.61 19.81
CA PRO A 212 14.51 13.56 20.31
C PRO A 212 13.95 14.33 21.50
N SER A 213 14.79 14.55 22.51
CA SER A 213 14.46 15.50 23.57
C SER A 213 14.34 16.93 23.02
N ALA A 214 13.60 17.80 23.71
CA ALA A 214 13.46 19.21 23.31
C ALA A 214 14.82 19.91 23.14
N ALA A 215 15.80 19.59 23.99
CA ALA A 215 17.15 20.14 23.91
C ALA A 215 17.93 19.64 22.67
N GLU A 216 17.78 18.37 22.31
CA GLU A 216 18.40 17.79 21.10
C GLU A 216 17.75 18.34 19.83
N ALA A 217 16.42 18.45 19.83
CA ALA A 217 15.66 19.04 18.74
C ALA A 217 16.09 20.50 18.47
N LEU A 218 16.23 21.32 19.52
CA LEU A 218 16.73 22.69 19.40
C LEU A 218 18.16 22.75 18.85
N LYS A 219 19.06 21.88 19.33
CA LYS A 219 20.44 21.81 18.81
C LYS A 219 20.48 21.45 17.32
N GLU A 220 19.63 20.52 16.89
CA GLU A 220 19.54 20.09 15.50
C GLU A 220 18.98 21.22 14.61
N LEU A 221 17.99 21.98 15.09
CA LEU A 221 17.47 23.15 14.38
C LEU A 221 18.52 24.26 14.27
N ASP A 222 19.21 24.60 15.35
CA ASP A 222 20.31 25.57 15.33
C ASP A 222 21.41 25.20 14.33
N LYS A 223 21.71 23.90 14.22
CA LYS A 223 22.65 23.38 13.22
C LYS A 223 22.12 23.60 11.80
N ARG A 224 20.85 23.29 11.53
CA ARG A 224 20.21 23.52 10.22
C ARG A 224 20.21 24.99 9.82
N TYR A 225 19.93 25.90 10.75
CA TYR A 225 20.00 27.34 10.50
C TYR A 225 21.41 27.78 10.10
N LYS A 226 22.44 27.34 10.85
CA LYS A 226 23.84 27.65 10.52
C LYS A 226 24.25 27.08 9.15
N GLU A 227 23.81 25.87 8.83
CA GLU A 227 24.08 25.24 7.53
C GLU A 227 23.40 26.01 6.39
N GLN A 228 22.13 26.40 6.55
CA GLN A 228 21.39 27.22 5.59
C GLN A 228 22.08 28.58 5.38
N GLU A 229 22.44 29.28 6.44
CA GLU A 229 23.15 30.56 6.35
C GLU A 229 24.49 30.41 5.62
N THR A 230 25.24 29.34 5.91
CA THR A 230 26.51 29.05 5.24
C THR A 230 26.29 28.75 3.75
N MET A 231 25.22 28.03 3.41
CA MET A 231 24.86 27.71 2.03
C MET A 231 24.41 28.95 1.25
N GLU A 232 23.61 29.82 1.86
CA GLU A 232 23.20 31.09 1.26
C GLU A 232 24.40 32.03 1.06
N ARG A 233 25.28 32.16 2.05
CA ARG A 233 26.54 32.91 1.91
C ARG A 233 27.40 32.37 0.77
N LYS A 234 27.52 31.04 0.64
CA LYS A 234 28.23 30.41 -0.49
C LYS A 234 27.56 30.69 -1.83
N LYS A 235 26.22 30.68 -1.88
CA LYS A 235 25.44 30.98 -3.09
C LYS A 235 25.61 32.45 -3.50
N MET A 236 25.48 33.38 -2.56
CA MET A 236 25.74 34.81 -2.78
C MET A 236 27.17 35.06 -3.20
N ALA A 237 28.17 34.48 -2.52
CA ALA A 237 29.58 34.63 -2.90
C ALA A 237 29.87 34.12 -4.32
N ARG A 238 29.27 32.99 -4.72
CA ARG A 238 29.34 32.49 -6.10
C ARG A 238 28.67 33.44 -7.10
N GLN A 239 27.54 34.03 -6.74
CA GLN A 239 26.82 35.00 -7.58
C GLN A 239 27.61 36.30 -7.75
N TYR A 240 28.23 36.81 -6.68
CA TYR A 240 29.14 37.96 -6.73
C TYR A 240 30.36 37.67 -7.61
N LEU A 241 31.02 36.52 -7.43
CA LEU A 241 32.17 36.13 -8.26
C LEU A 241 31.79 35.98 -9.74
N ASN A 242 30.61 35.43 -10.03
CA ASN A 242 30.11 35.31 -11.40
C ASN A 242 29.85 36.70 -12.03
N ASN A 243 29.29 37.64 -11.27
CA ASN A 243 29.08 39.02 -11.72
C ASN A 243 30.39 39.78 -11.94
N GLU A 244 31.42 39.58 -11.09
CA GLU A 244 32.76 40.17 -11.30
C GLU A 244 33.45 39.62 -12.56
N ILE A 245 33.32 38.32 -12.85
CA ILE A 245 33.86 37.71 -14.08
C ILE A 245 33.19 38.28 -15.34
N ILE A 246 31.88 38.56 -15.28
CA ILE A 246 31.13 39.18 -16.39
C ILE A 246 31.55 40.63 -16.59
N GLN A 247 31.76 41.42 -15.53
CA GLN A 247 32.24 42.80 -15.65
C GLN A 247 33.69 42.89 -16.16
N ASN A 248 34.59 42.01 -15.71
CA ASN A 248 35.99 42.01 -16.14
C ASN A 248 36.19 41.50 -17.58
N LYS A 249 35.23 40.75 -18.16
CA LYS A 249 35.26 40.36 -19.59
C LYS A 249 34.87 41.49 -20.55
N SER A 250 34.24 42.57 -20.08
CA SER A 250 33.88 43.72 -20.93
C SER A 250 35.03 44.71 -21.17
N GLY A 251 36.22 44.50 -20.60
CA GLY A 251 37.31 45.48 -20.60
C GLY A 251 38.66 45.04 -21.14
N ARG A 252 38.84 43.82 -21.67
CA ARG A 252 40.16 43.42 -22.22
C ARG A 252 40.09 42.30 -23.26
N SER A 253 40.47 42.64 -24.49
CA SER A 253 40.83 41.72 -25.58
C SER A 253 42.32 41.95 -25.89
N MET A 254 43.23 41.06 -25.48
CA MET A 254 44.14 40.20 -26.29
C MET A 254 45.49 40.17 -25.49
N SER A 255 46.32 39.13 -25.34
CA SER A 255 46.65 37.91 -26.11
C SER A 255 47.24 36.81 -25.19
N ILE A 256 47.38 35.60 -25.74
CA ILE A 256 47.98 34.36 -25.22
C ILE A 256 49.48 34.49 -24.87
N THR A 257 49.97 33.87 -23.78
CA THR A 257 51.11 32.89 -23.71
C THR A 257 51.26 32.34 -22.26
N SER A 258 51.62 31.05 -22.18
CA SER A 258 51.88 30.18 -21.01
C SER A 258 53.09 30.54 -20.14
N THR A 259 53.02 30.34 -18.80
CA THR A 259 53.84 29.40 -17.97
C THR A 259 53.72 29.66 -16.44
N THR A 260 53.68 28.54 -15.70
CA THR A 260 54.09 28.24 -14.30
C THR A 260 54.16 29.30 -13.17
N SER A 261 53.68 28.84 -12.01
CA SER A 261 54.25 28.92 -10.64
C SER A 261 53.60 29.84 -9.59
N ASN A 262 53.64 29.30 -8.35
CA ASN A 262 53.03 29.69 -7.08
C ASN A 262 53.31 31.13 -6.60
N ILE A 263 52.50 31.55 -5.60
CA ILE A 263 52.84 32.22 -4.32
C ILE A 263 51.89 33.40 -3.99
N SER A 264 51.25 33.31 -2.81
CA SER A 264 50.56 34.34 -2.00
C SER A 264 51.55 35.24 -1.22
N PRO A 265 51.19 36.25 -0.39
CA PRO A 265 50.06 37.20 -0.33
C PRO A 265 50.56 38.67 -0.15
N PHE A 266 49.65 39.59 0.21
CA PHE A 266 49.83 40.94 0.82
C PHE A 266 49.73 42.23 -0.04
N SER A 267 48.70 43.01 0.35
CA SER A 267 48.74 44.43 0.74
C SER A 267 48.34 45.54 -0.23
N HIS A 268 47.43 46.36 0.32
CA HIS A 268 47.23 47.81 0.19
C HIS A 268 46.32 48.38 -0.90
N SER A 269 45.23 48.98 -0.40
CA SER A 269 44.42 50.05 -1.00
C SER A 269 45.28 51.24 -1.44
N PRO A 270 44.77 52.08 -2.36
CA PRO A 270 44.33 53.38 -1.87
C PRO A 270 43.07 53.94 -2.55
N LYS A 271 42.44 54.86 -1.79
CA LYS A 271 41.31 55.72 -2.12
C LYS A 271 41.68 56.73 -3.23
N ASN A 272 40.74 57.10 -4.10
CA ASN A 272 40.30 58.50 -4.22
C ASN A 272 39.05 58.72 -5.08
N SER A 273 38.31 59.74 -4.63
CA SER A 273 37.02 60.25 -5.07
C SER A 273 37.03 61.06 -6.37
N ARG A 274 35.90 61.02 -7.10
CA ARG A 274 35.18 62.16 -7.73
C ARG A 274 33.96 61.58 -8.47
N ALA A 275 32.75 61.71 -7.94
CA ALA A 275 31.84 62.84 -8.12
C ALA A 275 31.55 63.16 -9.59
N ASN A 276 30.38 62.74 -10.08
CA ASN A 276 29.62 63.54 -11.03
C ASN A 276 28.13 63.46 -10.71
N GLN A 277 27.57 64.65 -10.71
CA GLN A 277 26.29 65.11 -10.23
C GLN A 277 25.38 65.29 -11.46
N PHE A 278 24.13 64.82 -11.39
CA PHE A 278 23.11 65.21 -12.36
C PHE A 278 21.77 65.42 -11.64
N LEU A 279 21.31 66.68 -11.65
CA LEU A 279 20.04 67.22 -11.14
C LEU A 279 18.88 66.76 -12.06
N GLY A 280 17.59 66.78 -11.73
CA GLY A 280 16.75 67.27 -10.62
C GLY A 280 15.34 66.64 -10.82
N ASN A 281 14.40 66.68 -9.88
CA ASN A 281 13.53 67.83 -9.66
C ASN A 281 12.72 67.65 -8.36
N HIS A 282 12.76 68.69 -7.51
CA HIS A 282 11.88 68.88 -6.36
C HIS A 282 10.57 69.56 -6.78
N LYS A 283 9.45 69.21 -6.12
CA LYS A 283 8.36 70.15 -5.85
C LYS A 283 7.90 69.98 -4.41
N SER A 284 8.32 70.93 -3.57
CA SER A 284 7.72 71.26 -2.28
C SER A 284 6.62 72.31 -2.53
N THR A 285 5.51 72.21 -1.82
CA THR A 285 4.51 73.27 -1.74
C THR A 285 4.07 73.39 -0.29
N PHE A 286 4.05 74.65 0.16
CA PHE A 286 3.81 75.12 1.51
C PHE A 286 2.36 74.89 1.96
N GLN A 287 2.21 74.79 3.29
CA GLN A 287 0.95 74.88 4.02
C GLN A 287 0.38 76.30 3.94
N GLU A 288 -0.90 76.39 3.60
CA GLU A 288 -1.79 77.46 4.06
C GLU A 288 -3.03 76.80 4.68
N GLN A 289 -3.43 77.39 5.81
CA GLN A 289 -4.55 77.00 6.65
C GLN A 289 -5.86 77.47 6.00
N GLU A 290 -6.81 76.56 5.80
CA GLU A 290 -8.23 76.90 5.66
C GLU A 290 -9.05 75.99 6.58
N GLU A 291 -9.87 76.62 7.41
CA GLU A 291 -10.84 76.03 8.32
C GLU A 291 -11.97 75.35 7.54
N HIS A 292 -12.22 74.06 7.78
CA HIS A 292 -13.53 73.48 7.47
C HIS A 292 -13.93 72.30 8.35
N ASN A 293 -14.91 72.61 9.20
CA ASN A 293 -16.05 71.83 9.68
C ASN A 293 -15.85 70.40 10.21
N ASP A 294 -16.15 70.32 11.51
CA ASP A 294 -16.48 69.12 12.27
C ASP A 294 -17.48 68.21 11.54
N ASP A 295 -17.04 66.98 11.26
CA ASP A 295 -17.90 65.80 11.19
C ASP A 295 -17.07 64.61 11.70
N ASP A 296 -17.11 64.40 13.02
CA ASP A 296 -16.55 63.25 13.72
C ASP A 296 -17.26 61.96 13.28
N GLN A 297 -16.82 61.36 12.17
CA GLN A 297 -17.08 59.95 11.90
C GLN A 297 -15.92 59.11 12.46
N MET A 298 -16.11 58.69 13.72
CA MET A 298 -15.32 57.65 14.37
C MET A 298 -15.43 56.36 13.53
N SER A 299 -14.42 56.09 12.70
CA SER A 299 -14.22 54.77 12.09
C SER A 299 -14.22 53.74 13.22
N THR A 300 -15.30 52.97 13.36
CA THR A 300 -15.43 51.97 14.40
C THR A 300 -14.49 50.82 14.05
N THR A 301 -13.24 50.90 14.50
CA THR A 301 -12.29 49.81 14.35
C THR A 301 -12.83 48.60 15.11
N THR A 302 -13.21 47.57 14.37
CA THR A 302 -13.80 46.36 14.93
C THR A 302 -12.68 45.45 15.46
N MET A 303 -12.97 44.59 16.45
CA MET A 303 -11.99 43.61 16.95
C MET A 303 -11.40 42.74 15.82
N SER A 304 -12.18 42.48 14.77
CA SER A 304 -11.76 41.79 13.55
C SER A 304 -10.67 42.52 12.76
N ASP A 305 -10.56 43.85 12.87
CA ASP A 305 -9.51 44.63 12.18
C ASP A 305 -8.14 44.46 12.86
N TYR A 306 -8.11 44.16 14.16
CA TYR A 306 -6.89 43.88 14.94
C TYR A 306 -6.49 42.40 14.95
N GLU A 307 -7.42 41.47 14.70
CA GLU A 307 -7.12 40.05 14.53
C GLU A 307 -6.27 39.78 13.28
N ASN A 308 -6.46 40.57 12.22
CA ASN A 308 -5.70 40.45 10.97
C ASN A 308 -4.28 41.03 11.06
N ASP A 309 -4.06 42.10 11.83
CA ASP A 309 -2.73 42.73 12.00
C ASP A 309 -1.81 41.97 12.99
N PHE A 310 -2.40 41.18 13.90
CA PHE A 310 -1.69 40.28 14.81
C PHE A 310 -1.12 39.01 14.15
N SER A 311 -1.51 38.75 12.89
CA SER A 311 -0.99 37.68 12.03
C SER A 311 0.39 38.02 11.44
N THR A 312 0.74 39.31 11.35
CA THR A 312 1.76 39.79 10.40
C THR A 312 3.14 40.09 10.98
N LYS A 313 3.33 40.06 12.30
CA LYS A 313 4.65 40.19 12.94
C LYS A 313 4.93 39.02 13.88
N SER A 314 5.44 37.92 13.32
CA SER A 314 6.01 36.84 14.13
C SER A 314 7.34 37.29 14.71
N THR A 315 7.53 37.03 16.00
CA THR A 315 8.84 37.26 16.63
C THR A 315 9.80 36.18 16.14
N GLU A 316 11.09 36.48 15.94
CA GLU A 316 12.11 35.47 15.58
C GLU A 316 12.09 34.25 16.54
N ARG A 317 11.77 34.52 17.80
CA ARG A 317 11.51 33.51 18.82
C ARG A 317 10.33 32.60 18.48
N GLU A 318 9.16 33.16 18.14
CA GLU A 318 7.96 32.37 17.81
C GLU A 318 8.18 31.53 16.54
N GLU A 319 8.96 32.02 15.56
CA GLU A 319 9.30 31.25 14.37
C GLU A 319 10.12 30.00 14.71
N LYS A 320 11.12 30.15 15.58
CA LYS A 320 11.92 29.02 16.09
C LYS A 320 11.07 28.02 16.87
N GLU A 321 10.13 28.50 17.68
CA GLU A 321 9.23 27.65 18.46
C GLU A 321 8.25 26.87 17.56
N VAL A 322 7.73 27.50 16.50
CA VAL A 322 6.89 26.83 15.48
C VAL A 322 7.68 25.75 14.75
N GLU A 323 8.92 26.03 14.36
CA GLU A 323 9.77 25.04 13.70
C GLU A 323 10.11 23.87 14.64
N LEU A 324 10.32 24.13 15.93
CA LEU A 324 10.49 23.09 16.94
C LEU A 324 9.28 22.16 16.99
N ILE A 325 8.07 22.69 17.11
CA ILE A 325 6.85 21.87 17.11
C ILE A 325 6.74 21.04 15.83
N ARG A 326 7.00 21.65 14.67
CA ARG A 326 6.96 20.95 13.37
C ARG A 326 7.95 19.79 13.31
N TYR A 327 9.17 20.02 13.81
CA TYR A 327 10.21 19.00 13.87
C TYR A 327 9.80 17.85 14.81
N LEU A 328 9.26 18.15 16.00
CA LEU A 328 8.79 17.15 16.96
C LEU A 328 7.63 16.33 16.39
N ILE A 329 6.63 16.96 15.76
CA ILE A 329 5.52 16.26 15.08
C ILE A 329 6.06 15.32 14.02
N THR A 330 6.96 15.80 13.16
CA THR A 330 7.57 15.00 12.09
C THR A 330 8.32 13.79 12.63
N SER A 331 9.09 13.99 13.72
CA SER A 331 9.87 12.92 14.33
C SER A 331 8.97 11.86 14.98
N TYR A 332 7.98 12.29 15.78
CA TYR A 332 7.05 11.37 16.44
C TYR A 332 6.19 10.61 15.43
N PHE A 333 5.65 11.31 14.43
CA PHE A 333 4.86 10.69 13.37
C PHE A 333 5.64 9.61 12.61
N LYS A 334 6.95 9.80 12.38
CA LYS A 334 7.78 8.79 11.74
C LYS A 334 7.91 7.52 12.57
N ILE A 335 8.00 7.64 13.90
CA ILE A 335 8.03 6.49 14.81
C ILE A 335 6.70 5.73 14.72
N MET A 336 5.58 6.47 14.81
CA MET A 336 4.24 5.88 14.70
C MET A 336 4.02 5.21 13.35
N ARG A 337 4.42 5.85 12.24
CA ARG A 337 4.35 5.26 10.90
C ARG A 337 5.07 3.91 10.83
N LYS A 338 6.29 3.80 11.39
CA LYS A 338 7.02 2.52 11.44
C LYS A 338 6.28 1.47 12.29
N SER A 339 5.74 1.87 13.44
CA SER A 339 4.93 1.00 14.31
C SER A 339 3.73 0.42 13.55
N ILE A 340 2.92 1.30 12.95
CA ILE A 340 1.74 0.92 12.14
C ILE A 340 2.13 0.04 10.95
N GLN A 341 3.22 0.37 10.25
CA GLN A 341 3.70 -0.40 9.11
C GLN A 341 4.05 -1.85 9.47
N ASP A 342 4.48 -2.12 10.69
CA ASP A 342 4.80 -3.47 11.17
C ASP A 342 3.59 -4.19 11.79
N LEU A 343 2.79 -3.47 12.59
CA LEU A 343 1.70 -4.08 13.35
C LEU A 343 0.47 -4.42 12.49
N VAL A 344 0.12 -3.60 11.51
CA VAL A 344 -1.07 -3.82 10.67
C VAL A 344 -0.97 -5.12 9.86
N PRO A 345 0.14 -5.41 9.13
CA PRO A 345 0.32 -6.69 8.47
C PRO A 345 0.22 -7.88 9.43
N LYS A 346 0.77 -7.77 10.64
CA LYS A 346 0.69 -8.83 11.67
C LYS A 346 -0.75 -9.06 12.12
N ALA A 347 -1.53 -7.99 12.31
CA ALA A 347 -2.94 -8.07 12.65
C ALA A 347 -3.74 -8.79 11.57
N ILE A 348 -3.54 -8.41 10.30
CA ILE A 348 -4.21 -9.05 9.15
C ILE A 348 -3.82 -10.54 9.06
N MET A 349 -2.53 -10.85 9.20
CA MET A 349 -2.07 -12.24 9.18
C MET A 349 -2.70 -13.06 10.30
N HIS A 350 -2.82 -12.51 11.51
CA HIS A 350 -3.39 -13.23 12.64
C HIS A 350 -4.91 -13.39 12.57
N PHE A 351 -5.64 -12.28 12.44
CA PHE A 351 -7.10 -12.27 12.59
C PHE A 351 -7.87 -12.68 11.33
N LEU A 352 -7.25 -12.56 10.15
CA LEU A 352 -7.90 -12.87 8.88
C LEU A 352 -7.23 -14.08 8.20
N VAL A 353 -5.96 -13.97 7.81
CA VAL A 353 -5.30 -15.01 6.98
C VAL A 353 -5.17 -16.33 7.72
N ASN A 354 -4.45 -16.35 8.85
CA ASN A 354 -4.16 -17.57 9.60
C ASN A 354 -5.43 -18.17 10.20
N TYR A 355 -6.32 -17.34 10.74
CA TYR A 355 -7.60 -17.80 11.23
C TYR A 355 -8.40 -18.54 10.14
N THR A 356 -8.48 -17.97 8.93
CA THR A 356 -9.20 -18.60 7.81
C THR A 356 -8.52 -19.92 7.42
N LYS A 357 -7.19 -19.95 7.32
CA LYS A 357 -6.43 -21.18 7.01
C LYS A 357 -6.70 -22.31 8.01
N GLU A 358 -6.76 -21.99 9.31
CA GLU A 358 -6.98 -22.98 10.37
C GLU A 358 -8.45 -23.42 10.46
N SER A 359 -9.38 -22.53 10.10
CA SER A 359 -10.82 -22.75 10.28
C SER A 359 -11.53 -23.30 9.04
N VAL A 360 -10.96 -23.14 7.84
CA VAL A 360 -11.64 -23.44 6.57
C VAL A 360 -12.14 -24.88 6.48
N GLN A 361 -11.33 -25.87 6.85
CA GLN A 361 -11.76 -27.28 6.84
C GLN A 361 -12.96 -27.52 7.76
N ASN A 362 -12.91 -27.01 8.99
CA ASN A 362 -13.98 -27.19 9.97
C ASN A 362 -15.27 -26.48 9.53
N ARG A 363 -15.15 -25.28 8.94
CA ARG A 363 -16.29 -24.54 8.37
C ARG A 363 -16.95 -25.33 7.25
N LEU A 364 -16.15 -25.84 6.31
CA LEU A 364 -16.62 -26.62 5.18
C LEU A 364 -17.34 -27.90 5.61
N VAL A 365 -16.74 -28.65 6.54
CA VAL A 365 -17.36 -29.87 7.10
C VAL A 365 -18.68 -29.53 7.81
N SER A 366 -18.70 -28.51 8.67
CA SER A 366 -19.91 -28.14 9.43
C SER A 366 -21.07 -27.64 8.53
N SER A 367 -20.73 -27.02 7.41
CA SER A 367 -21.72 -26.48 6.46
C SER A 367 -22.23 -27.55 5.50
N LEU A 368 -21.34 -28.35 4.91
CA LEU A 368 -21.63 -29.18 3.74
C LEU A 368 -21.67 -30.69 4.01
N TYR A 369 -21.12 -31.17 5.12
CA TYR A 369 -21.14 -32.58 5.47
C TYR A 369 -22.48 -32.97 6.14
N ARG A 370 -23.56 -32.95 5.35
CA ARG A 370 -24.91 -33.34 5.80
C ARG A 370 -25.53 -34.32 4.80
N GLU A 371 -25.94 -35.50 5.27
CA GLU A 371 -26.41 -36.59 4.41
C GLU A 371 -27.57 -36.17 3.49
N ASN A 372 -28.49 -35.35 4.00
CA ASN A 372 -29.62 -34.84 3.24
C ASN A 372 -29.23 -33.89 2.08
N LEU A 373 -27.98 -33.39 2.04
CA LEU A 373 -27.48 -32.52 0.99
C LEU A 373 -26.65 -33.27 -0.06
N PHE A 374 -26.18 -34.49 0.22
CA PHE A 374 -25.19 -35.17 -0.62
C PHE A 374 -25.68 -35.39 -2.04
N GLU A 375 -26.93 -35.80 -2.22
CA GLU A 375 -27.50 -36.03 -3.54
C GLU A 375 -27.59 -34.74 -4.37
N ASP A 376 -27.92 -33.60 -3.76
CA ASP A 376 -28.00 -32.33 -4.50
C ASP A 376 -26.62 -31.72 -4.76
N LEU A 377 -25.69 -31.86 -3.81
CA LEU A 377 -24.32 -31.36 -3.94
C LEU A 377 -23.54 -32.12 -5.02
N LEU A 378 -23.67 -33.45 -5.05
CA LEU A 378 -22.97 -34.32 -6.01
C LEU A 378 -23.68 -34.42 -7.37
N LYS A 379 -24.56 -33.47 -7.71
CA LYS A 379 -25.10 -33.36 -9.06
C LYS A 379 -24.02 -32.89 -10.02
N GLU A 380 -23.74 -33.76 -10.97
CA GLU A 380 -22.75 -33.50 -12.01
C GLU A 380 -23.27 -32.52 -13.06
N ASP A 381 -22.32 -31.85 -13.70
CA ASP A 381 -22.62 -31.12 -14.92
C ASP A 381 -23.12 -32.10 -16.02
N PRO A 382 -24.25 -31.81 -16.69
CA PRO A 382 -24.83 -32.70 -17.69
C PRO A 382 -23.91 -32.94 -18.90
N THR A 383 -23.04 -31.98 -19.24
CA THR A 383 -22.08 -32.14 -20.34
C THR A 383 -20.97 -33.13 -19.96
N ILE A 384 -20.49 -33.09 -18.72
CA ILE A 384 -19.47 -34.03 -18.22
C ILE A 384 -20.08 -35.43 -18.07
N SER A 385 -21.33 -35.51 -17.60
CA SER A 385 -22.06 -36.77 -17.48
C SER A 385 -22.27 -37.42 -18.86
N SER A 386 -22.75 -36.66 -19.84
CA SER A 386 -22.96 -37.13 -21.21
C SER A 386 -21.66 -37.59 -21.89
N LYS A 387 -20.57 -36.82 -21.77
CA LYS A 387 -19.25 -37.21 -22.30
C LYS A 387 -18.74 -38.49 -21.67
N ARG A 388 -18.95 -38.68 -20.36
CA ARG A 388 -18.56 -39.91 -19.67
C ARG A 388 -19.34 -41.12 -20.17
N GLU A 389 -20.64 -40.98 -20.40
CA GLU A 389 -21.45 -42.06 -20.99
C GLU A 389 -21.03 -42.40 -22.42
N GLU A 390 -20.72 -41.39 -23.22
CA GLU A 390 -20.20 -41.58 -24.59
C GLU A 390 -18.87 -42.33 -24.56
N CYS A 391 -17.90 -41.90 -23.74
CA CYS A 391 -16.62 -42.59 -23.57
C CYS A 391 -16.80 -44.04 -23.06
N LYS A 392 -17.73 -44.29 -22.14
CA LYS A 392 -18.03 -45.66 -21.66
C LYS A 392 -18.57 -46.53 -22.79
N THR A 393 -19.47 -45.98 -23.61
CA THR A 393 -20.06 -46.69 -24.75
C THR A 393 -18.98 -47.04 -25.77
N ILE A 394 -18.17 -46.07 -26.15
CA ILE A 394 -17.05 -46.25 -27.09
C ILE A 394 -16.04 -47.27 -26.56
N LEU A 395 -15.67 -47.18 -25.28
CA LEU A 395 -14.76 -48.12 -24.64
C LEU A 395 -15.33 -49.56 -24.66
N GLY A 396 -16.63 -49.70 -24.41
CA GLY A 396 -17.34 -50.99 -24.52
C GLY A 396 -17.27 -51.57 -25.94
N VAL A 397 -17.51 -50.74 -26.96
CA VAL A 397 -17.41 -51.14 -28.38
C VAL A 397 -15.98 -51.57 -28.73
N TYR A 398 -14.96 -50.82 -28.31
CA TYR A 398 -13.57 -51.18 -28.58
C TYR A 398 -13.17 -52.48 -27.89
N ARG A 399 -13.62 -52.72 -26.65
CA ARG A 399 -13.37 -53.98 -25.93
C ARG A 399 -14.03 -55.17 -26.61
N LEU A 400 -15.28 -55.02 -27.05
CA LEU A 400 -15.98 -56.04 -27.82
C LEU A 400 -15.27 -56.34 -29.14
N ALA A 401 -14.90 -55.31 -29.90
CA ALA A 401 -14.17 -55.45 -31.14
C ALA A 401 -12.80 -56.13 -30.93
N PHE A 402 -12.09 -55.78 -29.85
CA PHE A 402 -10.81 -56.40 -29.50
C PHE A 402 -10.95 -57.88 -29.17
N ASN A 403 -12.00 -58.26 -28.44
CA ASN A 403 -12.29 -59.66 -28.13
C ASN A 403 -12.62 -60.46 -29.41
N LEU A 404 -13.48 -59.93 -30.28
CA LEU A 404 -13.81 -60.57 -31.56
C LEU A 404 -12.58 -60.74 -32.47
N VAL A 405 -11.70 -59.74 -32.52
CA VAL A 405 -10.44 -59.83 -33.28
C VAL A 405 -9.51 -60.89 -32.69
N ASN A 406 -9.47 -61.04 -31.36
CA ASN A 406 -8.68 -62.09 -30.71
C ASN A 406 -9.25 -63.50 -30.94
N GLU A 407 -10.57 -63.65 -31.02
CA GLU A 407 -11.21 -64.93 -31.36
C GLU A 407 -10.99 -65.33 -32.83
N ALA A 408 -10.83 -64.35 -33.72
CA ALA A 408 -10.65 -64.56 -35.16
C ALA A 408 -9.18 -64.77 -35.60
N LEU A 409 -8.21 -64.45 -34.73
CA LEU A 409 -6.77 -64.65 -34.92
C LEU A 409 -6.36 -66.08 -34.55
#